data_AF-A0A3A3HD37-F1
#
_entry.id   AF-A0A3A3HD37-F1
#
_cell.length_a   1.000
_cell.length_b   1.000
_cell.length_c   1.000
_cell.angle_alpha   90.00
_cell.angle_beta   90.00
_cell.angle_gamma   90.00
#
_symmetry.space_group_name_H-M   'P 1'
#
loop_
_entity.id
_entity.type
_entity.pdbx_description
1 polymer ?
#
loop_
_entity_poly.entity_id
_entity_poly.type
_entity_poly.pdbx_seq_one_letter_code
_entity_poly.pdbx_strand_id
1 'polypeptide(L)'
;MALMINDPNIEQRVVAAVKNRTPNANNVRILTMQRKFLKGSLITISFDGDPDPTTGQIQSYINRVYVHGNSLDVYGHDDALMAIVGETHVSSTWEIFGNTKVVSGIIATLMTVVVMVIVGVSMYRGTEIIVPDLISSGWLIILGFYFGKMGSKED
;
A
#
# COMPACT_ATOMS: atom_id res chain seq x y z
N MET A 1 3.25 15.59 -11.06
CA MET A 1 2.31 15.42 -12.20
C MET A 1 2.08 13.93 -12.35
N ALA A 2 0.95 13.41 -11.85
CA ALA A 2 0.64 11.98 -11.87
C ALA A 2 0.29 11.57 -13.30
N LEU A 3 0.81 10.44 -13.79
CA LEU A 3 0.39 9.91 -15.09
C LEU A 3 -1.07 9.49 -14.96
N MET A 4 -1.95 10.29 -15.53
CA MET A 4 -3.33 9.90 -15.70
C MET A 4 -3.38 8.77 -16.72
N ILE A 5 -4.31 7.84 -16.49
CA ILE A 5 -4.63 6.66 -17.31
C ILE A 5 -4.97 7.01 -18.78
N ASN A 6 -5.03 8.30 -19.12
CA ASN A 6 -5.29 8.85 -20.45
C ASN A 6 -4.05 9.48 -21.11
N ASP A 7 -2.83 9.21 -20.63
CA ASP A 7 -1.63 9.67 -21.36
C ASP A 7 -1.57 8.95 -22.72
N PRO A 8 -1.70 9.67 -23.85
CA PRO A 8 -1.68 9.08 -25.18
C PRO A 8 -0.34 8.39 -25.49
N ASN A 9 0.71 8.64 -24.70
CA ASN A 9 2.04 8.07 -24.88
C ASN A 9 2.37 6.91 -23.93
N ILE A 10 1.41 6.44 -23.12
CA ILE A 10 1.68 5.38 -22.15
C ILE A 10 2.12 4.09 -22.84
N GLU A 11 1.53 3.77 -23.99
CA GLU A 11 1.88 2.59 -24.79
C GLU A 11 3.33 2.66 -25.27
N GLN A 12 3.77 3.84 -25.76
CA GLN A 12 5.15 4.04 -26.23
C GLN A 12 6.16 3.89 -25.09
N ARG A 13 5.85 4.46 -23.92
CA ARG A 13 6.71 4.33 -22.74
C ARG A 13 6.81 2.90 -22.24
N VAL A 14 5.71 2.18 -22.27
CA VAL A 14 5.61 0.79 -21.86
C VAL A 14 6.39 -0.11 -22.82
N VAL A 15 6.25 0.08 -24.13
CA VAL A 15 7.05 -0.63 -25.15
C VAL A 15 8.54 -0.32 -24.99
N ALA A 16 8.90 0.93 -24.76
CA ALA A 16 10.29 1.33 -24.51
C ALA A 16 10.86 0.65 -23.24
N ALA A 17 10.09 0.59 -22.15
CA ALA A 17 10.50 -0.09 -20.93
C ALA A 17 10.72 -1.59 -21.13
N VAL A 18 9.86 -2.25 -21.92
CA VAL A 18 10.06 -3.68 -22.27
C VAL A 18 11.30 -3.87 -23.13
N LYS A 19 11.52 -3.05 -24.15
CA LYS A 19 12.72 -3.14 -25.01
C LYS A 19 14.02 -2.86 -24.26
N ASN A 20 14.00 -1.96 -23.28
CA ASN A 20 15.17 -1.69 -22.44
C ASN A 20 15.55 -2.91 -21.58
N ARG A 21 14.55 -3.65 -21.08
CA ARG A 21 14.79 -4.86 -20.29
C ARG A 21 15.15 -6.06 -21.16
N THR A 22 14.51 -6.18 -22.33
CA THR A 22 14.68 -7.29 -23.27
C THR A 22 15.01 -6.73 -24.67
N PRO A 23 16.29 -6.51 -24.98
CA PRO A 23 16.72 -5.89 -26.24
C PRO A 23 16.30 -6.66 -27.49
N ASN A 24 16.18 -7.99 -27.37
CA ASN A 24 15.83 -8.89 -28.47
C ASN A 24 14.30 -9.08 -28.64
N ALA A 25 13.49 -8.23 -28.01
CA ALA A 25 12.04 -8.30 -28.13
C ALA A 25 11.57 -7.77 -29.49
N ASN A 26 11.12 -8.69 -30.35
CA ASN A 26 10.53 -8.39 -31.65
C ASN A 26 9.00 -8.40 -31.56
N ASN A 27 8.29 -7.74 -32.50
CA ASN A 27 6.82 -7.74 -32.58
C ASN A 27 6.07 -7.47 -31.26
N VAL A 28 6.53 -6.48 -30.48
CA VAL A 28 5.91 -6.13 -29.19
C VAL A 28 4.46 -5.70 -29.39
N ARG A 29 3.52 -6.36 -28.71
CA ARG A 29 2.07 -6.08 -28.76
C ARG A 29 1.47 -6.05 -27.36
N ILE A 30 0.57 -5.12 -27.12
CA ILE A 30 -0.22 -5.08 -25.89
C ILE A 30 -1.40 -6.04 -26.06
N LEU A 31 -1.51 -7.03 -25.17
CA LEU A 31 -2.61 -8.00 -25.18
C LEU A 31 -3.80 -7.49 -24.37
N THR A 32 -3.53 -6.96 -23.17
CA THR A 32 -4.58 -6.59 -22.22
C THR A 32 -4.11 -5.45 -21.34
N MET A 33 -5.04 -4.58 -20.96
CA MET A 33 -4.79 -3.47 -20.04
C MET A 33 -5.85 -3.45 -18.95
N GLN A 34 -5.42 -3.69 -17.72
CA GLN A 34 -6.24 -3.61 -16.52
C GLN A 34 -5.98 -2.27 -15.83
N ARG A 35 -6.85 -1.29 -16.09
CA ARG A 35 -6.70 0.11 -15.63
C ARG A 35 -6.86 0.34 -14.13
N LYS A 36 -7.42 -0.63 -13.41
CA LYS A 36 -7.68 -0.59 -11.96
C LYS A 36 -6.98 -1.76 -11.27
N PHE A 37 -5.65 -1.75 -11.29
CA PHE A 37 -4.85 -2.76 -10.61
C PHE A 37 -4.07 -2.09 -9.48
N LEU A 38 -4.36 -2.45 -8.22
CA LEU A 38 -3.81 -1.80 -7.03
C LEU A 38 -4.00 -0.27 -7.06
N LYS A 39 -2.90 0.51 -6.99
CA LYS A 39 -2.88 1.97 -7.09
C LYS A 39 -2.54 2.47 -8.51
N GLY A 40 -2.63 1.60 -9.52
CA GLY A 40 -2.17 1.87 -10.87
C GLY A 40 -2.85 1.04 -11.96
N SER A 41 -2.12 0.75 -13.02
CA SER A 41 -2.58 -0.04 -14.16
C SER A 41 -1.62 -1.17 -14.45
N LEU A 42 -2.15 -2.35 -14.77
CA LEU A 42 -1.36 -3.51 -15.19
C LEU A 42 -1.56 -3.75 -16.69
N ILE A 43 -0.47 -3.83 -17.44
CA ILE A 43 -0.48 -4.00 -18.90
C ILE A 43 0.22 -5.31 -19.22
N THR A 44 -0.45 -6.20 -19.92
CA THR A 44 0.11 -7.47 -20.40
C THR A 44 0.58 -7.30 -21.83
N ILE A 45 1.83 -7.67 -22.09
CA ILE A 45 2.51 -7.45 -23.36
C ILE A 45 3.08 -8.77 -23.84
N SER A 46 2.80 -9.12 -25.09
CA SER A 46 3.47 -10.21 -25.79
C SER A 46 4.58 -9.66 -26.67
N PHE A 47 5.66 -10.41 -26.79
CA PHE A 47 6.72 -10.15 -27.77
C PHE A 47 7.32 -11.47 -28.23
N ASP A 48 7.90 -11.44 -29.42
CA ASP A 48 8.56 -12.57 -30.03
C ASP A 48 10.04 -12.51 -29.68
N GLY A 49 10.61 -13.62 -29.21
CA GLY A 49 12.06 -13.73 -29.04
C GLY A 49 12.78 -14.06 -30.33
N ASP A 50 14.09 -14.25 -30.23
CA ASP A 50 14.88 -14.76 -31.35
C ASP A 50 14.43 -16.18 -31.71
N PRO A 51 14.44 -16.55 -33.00
CA PRO A 51 14.13 -17.91 -33.42
C PRO A 51 15.14 -18.88 -32.80
N ASP A 52 14.62 -19.96 -32.22
CA ASP A 52 15.43 -20.99 -31.60
C ASP A 52 16.40 -21.56 -32.66
N PRO A 53 17.72 -21.54 -32.42
CA PRO A 53 18.74 -21.97 -33.39
C PRO A 53 18.62 -23.44 -33.79
N THR A 54 17.90 -24.24 -32.99
CA THR A 54 17.73 -25.69 -33.20
C THR A 54 16.43 -26.05 -33.90
N THR A 55 15.35 -25.30 -33.66
CA THR A 55 14.02 -25.63 -34.18
C THR A 55 13.50 -24.62 -35.20
N GLY A 56 14.14 -23.46 -35.31
CA GLY A 56 13.68 -22.34 -36.14
C GLY A 56 12.35 -21.73 -35.70
N GLN A 57 11.78 -22.20 -34.57
CA GLN A 57 10.51 -21.70 -34.07
C GLN A 57 10.71 -20.38 -33.32
N ILE A 58 9.83 -19.44 -33.61
CA ILE A 58 9.75 -18.16 -32.89
C ILE A 58 8.90 -18.42 -31.64
N GLN A 59 9.52 -18.29 -30.47
CA GLN A 59 8.80 -18.37 -29.20
C GLN A 59 8.21 -17.01 -28.86
N SER A 60 6.93 -16.99 -28.49
CA SER A 60 6.28 -15.79 -27.96
C SER A 60 6.35 -15.80 -26.44
N TYR A 61 6.77 -14.67 -25.89
CA TYR A 61 6.91 -14.42 -24.46
C TYR A 61 5.91 -13.38 -24.01
N ILE A 62 5.53 -13.44 -22.74
CA ILE A 62 4.59 -12.50 -22.13
C ILE A 62 5.26 -11.83 -20.94
N ASN A 63 5.30 -10.50 -20.96
CA ASN A 63 5.68 -9.67 -19.81
C ASN A 63 4.47 -8.91 -19.28
N ARG A 64 4.47 -8.62 -17.98
CA ARG A 64 3.48 -7.75 -17.33
C ARG A 64 4.15 -6.47 -16.87
N VAL A 65 3.56 -5.33 -17.18
CA VAL A 65 4.09 -4.01 -16.83
C VAL A 65 3.13 -3.34 -15.88
N TYR A 66 3.60 -3.04 -14.67
CA TYR A 66 2.85 -2.28 -13.69
C TYR A 66 3.21 -0.80 -13.82
N VAL A 67 2.20 0.00 -14.12
CA VAL A 67 2.30 1.46 -14.18
C VAL A 67 1.73 2.03 -12.88
N HIS A 68 2.56 2.71 -12.08
CA HIS A 68 2.10 3.39 -10.87
C HIS A 68 2.75 4.77 -10.75
N GLY A 69 1.92 5.79 -10.54
CA GLY A 69 2.39 7.17 -10.40
C GLY A 69 3.13 7.65 -11.66
N ASN A 70 4.47 7.73 -11.60
CA ASN A 70 5.33 8.05 -12.74
C ASN A 70 6.33 6.92 -13.10
N SER A 71 6.23 5.79 -12.39
CA SER A 71 7.15 4.66 -12.50
C SER A 71 6.52 3.53 -13.32
N LEU A 72 7.40 2.75 -13.95
CA LEU A 72 7.06 1.61 -14.80
C LEU A 72 7.93 0.43 -14.38
N ASP A 73 7.30 -0.60 -13.82
CA ASP A 73 7.97 -1.81 -13.42
C ASP A 73 7.58 -2.94 -14.37
N VAL A 74 8.58 -3.52 -15.05
CA VAL A 74 8.38 -4.61 -16.01
C VAL A 74 8.68 -5.93 -15.31
N TYR A 75 7.75 -6.87 -15.32
CA TYR A 75 7.87 -8.20 -14.73
C TYR A 75 7.86 -9.25 -15.84
N GLY A 76 8.90 -10.10 -15.87
CA GLY A 76 9.00 -11.21 -16.82
C GLY A 76 8.49 -12.56 -16.28
N HIS A 77 8.18 -12.63 -15.00
CA HIS A 77 7.65 -13.84 -14.35
C HIS A 77 6.50 -13.45 -13.42
N ASP A 78 5.50 -14.32 -13.34
CA ASP A 78 4.28 -14.10 -12.55
C ASP A 78 4.56 -14.01 -11.05
N ASP A 79 5.56 -14.74 -10.55
CA ASP A 79 5.94 -14.76 -9.13
C ASP A 79 6.40 -13.38 -8.64
N ALA A 80 7.13 -12.65 -9.48
CA ALA A 80 7.60 -11.31 -9.15
C ALA A 80 6.45 -10.29 -9.07
N LEU A 81 5.37 -10.51 -9.84
CA LEU A 81 4.15 -9.70 -9.74
C LEU A 81 3.36 -10.04 -8.48
N MET A 82 3.31 -11.32 -8.10
CA MET A 82 2.60 -11.77 -6.89
C MET A 82 3.23 -11.22 -5.61
N ALA A 83 4.56 -11.08 -5.56
CA ALA A 83 5.29 -10.52 -4.42
C ALA A 83 4.84 -9.07 -4.09
N ILE A 84 4.79 -8.20 -5.09
CA ILE A 84 4.33 -6.81 -4.95
C ILE A 84 2.83 -6.70 -4.65
N VAL A 85 2.00 -7.59 -5.20
CA VAL A 85 0.57 -7.65 -4.83
C VAL A 85 0.41 -7.98 -3.35
N GLY A 86 1.21 -8.93 -2.85
CA GLY A 86 1.30 -9.29 -1.44
C GLY A 86 1.64 -8.08 -0.58
N GLU A 87 2.79 -7.43 -0.81
CA GLU A 87 3.23 -6.26 -0.05
C GLU A 87 2.23 -5.09 -0.08
N THR A 88 1.59 -4.85 -1.22
CA THR A 88 0.63 -3.75 -1.36
C THR A 88 -0.68 -4.04 -0.60
N HIS A 89 -1.13 -5.29 -0.54
CA HIS A 89 -2.30 -5.66 0.28
C HIS A 89 -2.03 -5.55 1.78
N VAL A 90 -0.79 -5.81 2.25
CA VAL A 90 -0.43 -5.59 3.66
C VAL A 90 -0.51 -4.10 4.03
N SER A 91 -0.18 -3.19 3.11
CA SER A 91 -0.23 -1.75 3.39
C SER A 91 -1.64 -1.20 3.64
N SER A 92 -2.69 -1.61 2.92
CA SER A 92 -3.96 -0.86 2.97
C SER A 92 -4.80 -1.06 4.24
N THR A 93 -4.68 -2.18 4.96
CA THR A 93 -5.49 -2.45 6.16
C THR A 93 -4.66 -2.42 7.45
N TRP A 94 -3.38 -2.78 7.41
CA TRP A 94 -2.48 -2.71 8.57
C TRP A 94 -1.90 -1.32 8.82
N GLU A 95 -1.84 -0.43 7.82
CA GLU A 95 -1.30 0.93 8.00
C GLU A 95 -2.23 1.84 8.84
N ILE A 96 -3.53 1.50 8.91
CA ILE A 96 -4.50 2.15 9.81
C ILE A 96 -4.26 1.76 11.27
N PHE A 97 -3.88 0.50 11.53
CA PHE A 97 -3.52 0.02 12.87
C PHE A 97 -2.05 0.31 13.26
N GLY A 98 -1.17 0.45 12.27
CA GLY A 98 0.25 0.77 12.45
C GLY A 98 0.53 2.25 12.72
N ASN A 99 -0.39 3.16 12.37
CA ASN A 99 -0.26 4.57 12.69
C ASN A 99 -0.64 4.81 14.16
N THR A 100 0.32 4.57 15.07
CA THR A 100 0.15 4.71 16.52
C THR A 100 -0.46 6.05 16.94
N LYS A 101 -0.29 7.12 16.14
CA LYS A 101 -0.90 8.43 16.38
C LYS A 101 -2.42 8.44 16.21
N VAL A 102 -2.95 7.71 15.22
CA VAL A 102 -4.39 7.62 14.97
C VAL A 102 -5.05 6.74 16.03
N VAL A 103 -4.44 5.60 16.34
CA VAL A 103 -4.95 4.66 17.36
C VAL A 103 -4.96 5.32 18.74
N SER A 104 -3.85 5.98 19.13
CA SER A 104 -3.80 6.73 20.39
C SER A 104 -4.81 7.88 20.44
N GLY A 105 -5.03 8.61 19.33
CA GLY A 105 -6.03 9.66 19.23
C GLY A 105 -7.47 9.15 19.41
N ILE A 106 -7.80 8.00 18.81
CA ILE A 106 -9.12 7.37 18.95
C ILE A 106 -9.35 6.91 20.40
N ILE A 107 -8.36 6.26 21.01
CA ILE A 107 -8.46 5.79 22.40
C ILE A 107 -8.60 6.99 23.36
N ALA A 108 -7.80 8.05 23.18
CA ALA A 108 -7.90 9.26 24.00
C ALA A 108 -9.28 9.94 23.86
N THR A 109 -9.83 9.98 22.64
CA THR A 109 -11.17 10.54 22.38
C THR A 109 -12.25 9.73 23.09
N LEU A 110 -12.23 8.40 22.96
CA LEU A 110 -13.16 7.50 23.64
C LEU A 110 -13.10 7.67 25.16
N MET A 111 -11.90 7.71 25.73
CA MET A 111 -11.72 7.93 27.17
C MET A 111 -12.25 9.28 27.63
N THR A 112 -12.02 10.34 26.84
CA THR A 112 -12.52 11.68 27.13
C THR A 112 -14.05 11.71 27.17
N VAL A 113 -14.70 11.06 26.19
CA VAL A 113 -16.17 10.95 26.15
C VAL A 113 -16.70 10.19 27.37
N VAL A 114 -16.07 9.06 27.73
CA VAL A 114 -16.47 8.28 28.91
C VAL A 114 -16.35 9.10 30.19
N VAL A 115 -15.24 9.83 30.36
CA VAL A 115 -15.04 10.71 31.53
C VAL A 115 -16.09 11.82 31.56
N MET A 116 -16.40 12.47 30.42
CA MET A 116 -17.45 13.50 30.36
C MET A 116 -18.81 12.95 30.77
N VAL A 117 -19.17 11.74 30.33
CA VAL A 117 -20.44 11.11 30.71
C VAL A 117 -20.46 10.79 32.19
N ILE A 118 -19.39 10.21 32.75
CA ILE A 118 -19.30 9.89 34.18
C ILE A 118 -19.42 11.16 35.02
N VAL A 119 -18.69 12.22 34.67
CA VAL A 119 -18.74 13.51 35.37
C VAL A 119 -20.13 14.14 35.24
N GLY A 120 -20.71 14.14 34.05
CA GLY A 120 -22.05 14.70 33.81
C GLY A 120 -23.13 13.98 34.64
N VAL A 121 -23.09 12.65 34.70
CA VAL A 121 -24.01 11.85 35.52
C VAL A 121 -23.79 12.08 37.01
N SER A 122 -22.53 12.14 37.46
CA SER A 122 -22.18 12.40 38.86
C SER A 122 -22.61 13.79 39.32
N MET A 123 -22.40 14.83 38.50
CA MET A 123 -22.88 16.19 38.78
C MET A 123 -24.40 16.25 38.87
N TYR A 124 -25.12 15.51 38.02
CA TYR A 124 -26.58 15.46 38.06
C TYR A 124 -27.13 14.70 39.28
N ARG A 125 -26.43 13.65 39.74
CA ARG A 125 -26.86 12.80 40.86
C ARG A 125 -26.28 13.20 42.21
N GLY A 126 -25.36 14.15 42.26
CA GLY A 126 -24.67 14.58 43.49
C GLY A 126 -23.82 13.47 44.13
N THR A 127 -23.43 12.45 43.37
CA THR A 127 -22.65 11.31 43.85
C THR A 127 -21.15 11.56 43.69
N GLU A 128 -20.31 11.05 44.59
CA GLU A 128 -18.86 11.11 44.44
C GLU A 128 -18.38 10.51 43.11
N ILE A 129 -17.42 11.19 42.48
CA ILE A 129 -16.81 10.74 41.22
C ILE A 129 -15.83 9.62 41.54
N ILE A 130 -16.30 8.38 41.46
CA ILE A 130 -15.42 7.20 41.53
C ILE A 130 -15.01 6.88 40.10
N VAL A 131 -13.78 7.25 39.73
CA VAL A 131 -13.20 6.84 38.45
C VAL A 131 -12.82 5.36 38.55
N PRO A 132 -13.33 4.47 37.68
CA PRO A 132 -12.95 3.06 37.69
C PRO A 132 -11.43 2.87 37.50
N ASP A 133 -10.83 1.96 38.27
CA ASP A 133 -9.38 1.66 38.21
C ASP A 133 -8.90 1.26 36.81
N LEU A 134 -9.80 0.67 36.01
CA LEU A 134 -9.56 0.33 34.60
C LEU A 134 -9.26 1.56 33.73
N ILE A 135 -9.88 2.71 34.02
CA ILE A 135 -9.66 3.97 33.28
C ILE A 135 -8.34 4.61 33.73
N SER A 136 -8.03 4.57 35.03
CA SER A 136 -6.77 5.07 35.59
C SER A 136 -5.56 4.31 35.02
N SER A 137 -5.64 2.97 35.00
CA SER A 137 -4.62 2.10 34.39
C SER A 137 -4.51 2.30 32.87
N GLY A 138 -5.63 2.48 32.16
CA GLY A 138 -5.64 2.81 30.74
C GLY A 138 -4.93 4.12 30.41
N TRP A 139 -5.11 5.17 31.23
CA TRP A 139 -4.38 6.42 31.10
C TRP A 139 -2.88 6.27 31.34
N LEU A 140 -2.47 5.47 32.33
CA LEU A 140 -1.05 5.17 32.57
C LEU A 140 -0.39 4.47 31.39
N ILE A 141 -1.10 3.57 30.71
CA ILE A 141 -0.59 2.92 29.49
C ILE A 141 -0.41 3.94 28.36
N ILE A 142 -1.41 4.81 28.13
CA ILE A 142 -1.33 5.86 27.10
C ILE A 142 -0.20 6.85 27.39
N LEU A 143 -0.04 7.27 28.65
CA LEU A 143 1.06 8.14 29.09
C LEU A 143 2.41 7.43 28.95
N GLY A 144 2.49 6.14 29.28
CA GLY A 144 3.69 5.32 29.07
C GLY A 144 4.08 5.24 27.60
N PHE A 145 3.11 5.05 26.68
CA PHE A 145 3.37 5.08 25.24
C PHE A 145 3.75 6.48 24.71
N TYR A 146 3.14 7.54 25.25
CA TYR A 146 3.42 8.92 24.85
C TYR A 146 4.81 9.39 25.32
N PHE A 147 5.20 9.10 26.57
CA PHE A 147 6.48 9.48 27.15
C PHE A 147 7.62 8.52 26.82
N GLY A 148 7.36 7.21 26.72
CA GLY A 148 8.36 6.22 26.31
C GLY A 148 8.91 6.48 24.91
N LYS A 149 8.09 7.06 24.01
CA LYS A 149 8.53 7.47 22.68
C LYS A 149 9.33 8.78 22.65
N MET A 150 9.23 9.62 23.69
CA MET A 150 10.11 10.79 23.86
C MET A 150 11.46 10.40 24.47
N GLY A 151 11.53 9.33 25.28
CA GLY A 151 12.77 8.82 25.88
C GLY A 151 13.60 7.90 24.97
N SER A 152 13.01 7.25 23.96
CA SER A 152 13.73 6.38 23.00
C SER A 152 14.50 7.15 21.93
N LYS A 153 14.88 8.39 22.20
CA LYS A 153 15.65 9.27 21.31
C LYS A 153 16.96 9.70 21.96
N GLU A 154 17.67 8.75 22.55
CA GLU A 154 19.05 8.90 23.02
C GLU A 154 19.67 7.48 23.09
N ASP A 155 20.14 7.03 21.92
CA ASP A 155 21.48 6.46 21.65
C ASP A 155 21.57 6.03 20.17
#